data_AF-A0A1G9NEU1-F1
#
_entry.id   AF-A0A1G9NEU1-F1
#
_cell.length_a   1.000
_cell.length_b   1.000
_cell.length_c   1.000
_cell.angle_alpha   90.00
_cell.angle_beta   90.00
_cell.angle_gamma   90.00
#
_symmetry.space_group_name_H-M   'P 1'
#
loop_
_entity.id
_entity.type
_entity.pdbx_description
1 polymer ?
#
loop_
_entity_poly.entity_id
_entity_poly.type
_entity_poly.pdbx_seq_one_letter_code
_entity_poly.pdbx_strand_id
1 'polypeptide(L)'
;MDGKDYFLNQLSNLKADLHSMNAQAIKKKFSLFPNQAVSIYDYNTFELKYVDGFQMFGMKNDEITMVDVFNTAVPEHREVCGELSGKILQFAKDRLIKKDSHVLNMTYAGLHKDGTRMHIMFQAKIFETTSDEIIKSACTMMTHLPHLKPPNIVSWSVHGPSFDHVYKLLDKSIVSPNHIRSREQEILQLMSGGLTMHEMADNLCISNRTVEKHLENLRHRFNCQNSIQLVAFAKDMELL
;
A
#
# COMPACT_ATOMS: atom_id res chain seq x y z
N MET A 1 -16.94 -5.75 9.39
CA MET A 1 -16.11 -6.77 8.73
C MET A 1 -14.69 -6.24 8.75
N ASP A 2 -13.71 -7.07 9.09
CA ASP A 2 -12.29 -6.72 8.96
C ASP A 2 -11.99 -6.28 7.52
N GLY A 3 -11.06 -5.34 7.33
CA GLY A 3 -10.78 -4.79 6.00
C GLY A 3 -10.27 -5.86 5.05
N LYS A 4 -9.32 -6.69 5.52
CA LYS A 4 -8.74 -7.78 4.73
C LYS A 4 -9.78 -8.81 4.30
N ASP A 5 -10.64 -9.25 5.22
CA ASP A 5 -11.71 -10.21 4.90
C ASP A 5 -12.67 -9.64 3.85
N TYR A 6 -13.03 -8.37 4.00
CA TYR A 6 -13.85 -7.70 3.00
C TYR A 6 -13.15 -7.68 1.64
N PHE A 7 -11.86 -7.32 1.60
CA PHE A 7 -11.09 -7.26 0.38
C PHE A 7 -11.02 -8.61 -0.33
N LEU A 8 -10.67 -9.67 0.42
CA LEU A 8 -10.57 -11.03 -0.09
C LEU A 8 -11.90 -11.52 -0.68
N ASN A 9 -13.03 -11.16 -0.06
CA ASN A 9 -14.37 -11.48 -0.58
C ASN A 9 -14.72 -10.74 -1.88
N GLN A 10 -13.97 -9.70 -2.26
CA GLN A 10 -14.13 -9.03 -3.56
C GLN A 10 -13.21 -9.59 -4.64
N LEU A 11 -12.30 -10.53 -4.33
CA LEU A 11 -11.32 -11.03 -5.30
C LEU A 11 -11.89 -12.24 -6.07
N SER A 12 -11.60 -12.29 -7.37
CA SER A 12 -11.91 -13.45 -8.21
C SER A 12 -10.64 -14.19 -8.63
N ASN A 13 -10.81 -15.50 -8.87
CA ASN A 13 -9.81 -16.37 -9.50
C ASN A 13 -9.96 -16.40 -11.03
N LEU A 14 -10.68 -15.44 -11.61
CA LEU A 14 -10.83 -15.32 -13.05
C LEU A 14 -9.57 -14.69 -13.64
N LYS A 15 -9.04 -15.31 -14.69
CA LYS A 15 -7.90 -14.78 -15.44
C LYS A 15 -8.32 -13.60 -16.30
N ALA A 16 -7.40 -12.68 -16.56
CA ALA A 16 -7.65 -11.57 -17.45
C ALA A 16 -7.80 -12.04 -18.92
N ASP A 17 -8.88 -11.64 -19.59
CA ASP A 17 -9.01 -11.80 -21.04
C ASP A 17 -8.32 -10.64 -21.77
N LEU A 18 -7.02 -10.84 -22.05
CA LEU A 18 -6.17 -9.87 -22.75
C LEU A 18 -6.45 -9.78 -24.26
N HIS A 19 -7.26 -10.68 -24.81
CA HIS A 19 -7.65 -10.67 -26.22
C HIS A 19 -8.93 -9.88 -26.49
N SER A 20 -9.70 -9.58 -25.45
CA SER A 20 -10.89 -8.72 -25.55
C SER A 20 -10.60 -7.37 -26.21
N MET A 21 -11.58 -6.82 -26.95
CA MET A 21 -11.45 -5.49 -27.57
C MET A 21 -11.13 -4.40 -26.53
N ASN A 22 -11.70 -4.52 -25.33
CA ASN A 22 -11.44 -3.62 -24.21
C ASN A 22 -9.98 -3.69 -23.76
N ALA A 23 -9.43 -4.89 -23.55
CA ALA A 23 -8.03 -5.05 -23.15
C ALA A 23 -7.06 -4.50 -24.21
N GLN A 24 -7.34 -4.71 -25.50
CA GLN A 24 -6.52 -4.15 -26.58
C GLN A 24 -6.58 -2.62 -26.65
N ALA A 25 -7.76 -2.03 -26.40
CA ALA A 25 -7.91 -0.58 -26.32
C ALA A 25 -7.21 0.02 -25.09
N ILE A 26 -7.23 -0.69 -23.96
CA ILE A 26 -6.52 -0.30 -22.73
C ILE A 26 -5.01 -0.36 -22.95
N LYS A 27 -4.49 -1.43 -23.58
CA LYS A 27 -3.06 -1.59 -23.87
C LYS A 27 -2.44 -0.39 -24.58
N LYS A 28 -3.17 0.21 -25.53
CA LYS A 28 -2.71 1.39 -26.28
C LYS A 28 -2.55 2.65 -25.42
N LYS A 29 -3.09 2.66 -24.20
CA LYS A 29 -3.01 3.79 -23.26
C LYS A 29 -1.80 3.70 -22.32
N PHE A 30 -1.12 2.55 -22.27
CA PHE A 30 0.00 2.32 -21.36
C PHE A 30 1.30 2.12 -22.14
N SER A 31 2.38 2.70 -21.62
CA SER A 31 3.76 2.44 -22.05
C SER A 31 4.57 2.22 -20.79
N LEU A 32 4.67 0.95 -20.37
CA LEU A 32 5.30 0.56 -19.11
C LEU A 32 6.81 0.44 -19.29
N PHE A 33 7.56 0.82 -18.25
CA PHE A 33 8.94 0.38 -18.11
C PHE A 33 8.99 -1.10 -17.73
N PRO A 34 10.09 -1.83 -18.02
CA PRO A 34 10.20 -3.27 -17.71
C PRO A 34 10.07 -3.62 -16.22
N ASN A 35 10.28 -2.65 -15.33
CA ASN A 35 10.13 -2.79 -13.88
C ASN A 35 8.74 -2.36 -13.37
N GLN A 36 7.75 -2.23 -14.26
CA GLN A 36 6.41 -1.81 -13.91
C GLN A 36 5.38 -2.86 -14.31
N ALA A 37 4.34 -3.01 -13.49
CA ALA A 37 3.17 -3.80 -13.76
C ALA A 37 1.90 -2.98 -13.53
N VAL A 38 0.88 -3.21 -14.34
CA VAL A 38 -0.41 -2.54 -14.21
C VAL A 38 -1.52 -3.57 -14.16
N SER A 39 -2.54 -3.33 -13.34
CA SER A 39 -3.79 -4.10 -13.37
C SER A 39 -5.00 -3.19 -13.30
N ILE A 40 -6.07 -3.58 -13.99
CA ILE A 40 -7.37 -2.91 -13.93
C ILE A 40 -8.40 -3.93 -13.49
N TYR A 41 -8.99 -3.71 -12.32
CA TYR A 41 -9.97 -4.60 -11.73
C TYR A 41 -11.31 -3.89 -11.59
N ASP A 42 -12.37 -4.54 -12.05
CA ASP A 42 -13.74 -4.06 -11.97
C ASP A 42 -14.41 -4.68 -10.74
N TYR A 43 -14.79 -3.82 -9.78
CA TYR A 43 -15.36 -4.23 -8.50
C TYR A 43 -16.88 -4.46 -8.55
N ASN A 44 -17.52 -4.21 -9.70
CA ASN A 44 -18.93 -4.53 -9.90
C ASN A 44 -19.11 -5.92 -10.51
N THR A 45 -18.23 -6.29 -11.44
CA THR A 45 -18.23 -7.58 -12.13
C THR A 45 -17.26 -8.60 -11.53
N PHE A 46 -16.36 -8.16 -10.65
CA PHE A 46 -15.27 -8.96 -10.10
C PHE A 46 -14.36 -9.55 -11.17
N GLU A 47 -14.12 -8.76 -12.22
CA GLU A 47 -13.30 -9.16 -13.35
C GLU A 47 -12.01 -8.35 -13.43
N LEU A 48 -10.90 -9.07 -13.64
CA LEU A 48 -9.62 -8.48 -13.98
C LEU A 48 -9.61 -8.10 -15.47
N LYS A 49 -9.96 -6.85 -15.77
CA LYS A 49 -10.17 -6.35 -17.13
C LYS A 49 -8.88 -6.22 -17.94
N TYR A 50 -7.76 -5.98 -17.26
CA TYR A 50 -6.47 -5.82 -17.90
C TYR A 50 -5.33 -6.08 -16.94
N VAL A 51 -4.26 -6.70 -17.44
CA VAL A 51 -2.94 -6.75 -16.79
C VAL A 51 -1.82 -6.64 -17.80
N ASP A 52 -0.71 -6.04 -17.38
CA ASP A 52 0.54 -6.05 -18.13
C ASP A 52 1.75 -5.89 -17.20
N GLY A 53 2.93 -6.26 -17.67
CA GLY A 53 4.20 -6.08 -16.95
C GLY A 53 4.48 -7.02 -15.77
N PHE A 54 3.62 -7.98 -15.45
CA PHE A 54 3.82 -8.91 -14.32
C PHE A 54 5.01 -9.88 -14.52
N GLN A 55 5.66 -9.86 -15.68
CA GLN A 55 6.95 -10.51 -15.91
C GLN A 55 8.01 -10.03 -14.91
N MET A 56 7.91 -8.79 -14.40
CA MET A 56 8.79 -8.29 -13.35
C MET A 56 8.74 -9.12 -12.06
N PHE A 57 7.66 -9.88 -11.83
CA PHE A 57 7.49 -10.83 -10.72
C PHE A 57 7.72 -12.29 -11.15
N GLY A 58 8.14 -12.55 -12.39
CA GLY A 58 8.33 -13.90 -12.92
C GLY A 58 7.01 -14.59 -13.29
N MET A 59 5.94 -13.82 -13.50
CA MET A 59 4.61 -14.32 -13.83
C MET A 59 4.23 -13.99 -15.28
N LYS A 60 3.33 -14.79 -15.87
CA LYS A 60 2.82 -14.53 -17.22
C LYS A 60 1.47 -13.82 -17.13
N ASN A 61 1.33 -12.74 -17.90
CA ASN A 61 0.14 -11.87 -17.85
C ASN A 61 -1.19 -12.61 -18.11
N ASP A 62 -1.21 -13.59 -19.01
CA ASP A 62 -2.39 -14.39 -19.37
C ASP A 62 -2.77 -15.44 -18.31
N GLU A 63 -1.92 -15.66 -17.31
CA GLU A 63 -2.15 -16.57 -16.19
C GLU A 63 -2.62 -15.84 -14.91
N ILE A 64 -2.52 -14.51 -14.85
CA ILE A 64 -2.79 -13.70 -13.66
C ILE A 64 -4.28 -13.64 -13.32
N THR A 65 -4.59 -13.83 -12.04
CA THR A 65 -5.87 -13.51 -11.40
C THR A 65 -5.71 -12.33 -10.44
N MET A 66 -6.81 -11.75 -9.95
CA MET A 66 -6.73 -10.69 -8.94
C MET A 66 -6.16 -11.20 -7.61
N VAL A 67 -6.32 -12.49 -7.32
CA VAL A 67 -5.68 -13.15 -6.17
C VAL A 67 -4.16 -13.18 -6.33
N ASP A 68 -3.64 -13.40 -7.54
CA ASP A 68 -2.19 -13.33 -7.81
C ASP A 68 -1.65 -11.90 -7.64
N VAL A 69 -2.39 -10.89 -8.10
CA VAL A 69 -2.06 -9.47 -7.88
C VAL A 69 -1.90 -9.19 -6.39
N PHE A 70 -2.86 -9.63 -5.56
CA PHE A 70 -2.77 -9.49 -4.10
C PHE A 70 -1.60 -10.27 -3.49
N ASN A 71 -1.34 -11.48 -3.99
CA ASN A 71 -0.28 -12.34 -3.50
C ASN A 71 1.14 -11.92 -3.93
N THR A 72 1.28 -10.85 -4.74
CA THR A 72 2.59 -10.24 -5.01
C THR A 72 3.28 -9.73 -3.75
N ALA A 73 2.53 -9.35 -2.71
CA ALA A 73 3.10 -9.01 -1.41
C ALA A 73 3.57 -10.28 -0.67
N VAL A 74 4.68 -10.17 0.06
CA VAL A 74 5.12 -11.23 1.00
C VAL A 74 4.03 -11.51 2.04
N PRO A 75 3.88 -12.75 2.53
CA PRO A 75 2.81 -13.13 3.46
C PRO A 75 2.65 -12.21 4.66
N GLU A 76 3.77 -11.73 5.22
CA GLU A 76 3.82 -10.86 6.39
C GLU A 76 3.21 -9.47 6.12
N HIS A 77 3.26 -8.99 4.87
CA HIS A 77 2.74 -7.67 4.48
C HIS A 77 1.28 -7.73 3.98
N ARG A 78 0.80 -8.91 3.57
CA ARG A 78 -0.56 -9.09 3.02
C ARG A 78 -1.66 -8.65 3.98
N GLU A 79 -1.43 -8.76 5.29
CA GLU A 79 -2.39 -8.27 6.29
C GLU A 79 -2.60 -6.76 6.16
N VAL A 80 -1.53 -5.96 6.22
CA VAL A 80 -1.63 -4.50 6.12
C VAL A 80 -2.16 -4.09 4.75
N CYS A 81 -1.65 -4.69 3.66
CA CYS A 81 -2.12 -4.39 2.30
C CYS A 81 -3.62 -4.68 2.14
N GLY A 82 -4.09 -5.85 2.58
CA GLY A 82 -5.50 -6.22 2.49
C GLY A 82 -6.40 -5.34 3.35
N GLU A 83 -5.94 -5.01 4.56
CA GLU A 83 -6.68 -4.14 5.48
C GLU A 83 -6.90 -2.74 4.90
N LEU A 84 -5.83 -2.15 4.34
CA LEU A 84 -5.87 -0.87 3.66
C LEU A 84 -6.82 -0.90 2.45
N SER A 85 -6.59 -1.82 1.52
CA SER A 85 -7.37 -1.92 0.30
C SER A 85 -8.85 -2.16 0.58
N GLY A 86 -9.16 -3.06 1.53
CA GLY A 86 -10.54 -3.37 1.88
C GLY A 86 -11.28 -2.21 2.53
N LYS A 87 -10.66 -1.52 3.49
CA LYS A 87 -11.29 -0.34 4.12
C LYS A 87 -11.47 0.82 3.16
N ILE A 88 -10.51 1.04 2.26
CA ILE A 88 -10.64 2.05 1.20
C ILE A 88 -11.81 1.72 0.28
N LEU A 89 -11.96 0.45 -0.12
CA LEU A 89 -13.09 0.02 -0.95
C LEU A 89 -14.43 0.11 -0.23
N GLN A 90 -14.50 -0.31 1.05
CA GLN A 90 -15.70 -0.13 1.89
C GLN A 90 -16.10 1.34 1.94
N PHE A 91 -15.12 2.23 2.15
CA PHE A 91 -15.36 3.66 2.18
C PHE A 91 -15.82 4.19 0.83
N ALA A 92 -15.30 3.65 -0.27
CA ALA A 92 -15.59 4.07 -1.63
C ALA A 92 -16.94 3.57 -2.18
N LYS A 93 -17.46 2.46 -1.66
CA LYS A 93 -18.61 1.74 -2.23
C LYS A 93 -19.88 2.59 -2.39
N ASP A 94 -20.16 3.48 -1.45
CA ASP A 94 -21.41 4.26 -1.42
C ASP A 94 -21.15 5.77 -1.43
N ARG A 95 -20.08 6.20 -2.10
CA ARG A 95 -19.67 7.60 -2.16
C ARG A 95 -19.41 8.06 -3.58
N LEU A 96 -19.72 9.34 -3.82
CA LEU A 96 -19.35 10.04 -5.04
C LEU A 96 -17.83 10.19 -5.07
N ILE A 97 -17.19 9.57 -6.04
CA ILE A 97 -15.76 9.64 -6.25
C ILE A 97 -15.48 10.02 -7.69
N LYS A 98 -14.61 11.02 -7.87
CA LYS A 98 -14.23 11.47 -9.20
C LYS A 98 -13.32 10.43 -9.88
N LYS A 99 -13.55 10.23 -11.18
CA LYS A 99 -12.63 9.48 -12.04
C LYS A 99 -11.23 10.09 -11.99
N ASP A 100 -10.21 9.24 -12.12
CA ASP A 100 -8.78 9.58 -12.09
C ASP A 100 -8.28 10.13 -10.75
N SER A 101 -9.11 10.12 -9.70
CA SER A 101 -8.64 10.35 -8.34
C SER A 101 -7.60 9.31 -7.96
N HIS A 102 -6.38 9.78 -7.68
CA HIS A 102 -5.31 8.98 -7.09
C HIS A 102 -5.61 8.78 -5.61
N VAL A 103 -5.84 7.53 -5.21
CA VAL A 103 -6.39 7.21 -3.89
C VAL A 103 -5.33 6.70 -2.95
N LEU A 104 -4.43 5.82 -3.40
CA LEU A 104 -3.54 5.08 -2.51
C LEU A 104 -2.13 5.03 -3.08
N ASN A 105 -1.15 5.34 -2.24
CA ASN A 105 0.24 4.94 -2.41
C ASN A 105 0.59 3.97 -1.29
N MET A 106 1.33 2.93 -1.60
CA MET A 106 1.98 2.11 -0.58
C MET A 106 3.30 1.56 -1.07
N THR A 107 4.20 1.29 -0.14
CA THR A 107 5.47 0.62 -0.38
C THR A 107 5.49 -0.65 0.45
N TYR A 108 5.76 -1.79 -0.16
CA TYR A 108 5.79 -3.10 0.50
C TYR A 108 6.86 -4.02 -0.08
N ALA A 109 7.19 -5.09 0.66
CA ALA A 109 8.05 -6.15 0.17
C ALA A 109 7.24 -7.07 -0.75
N GLY A 110 7.54 -7.01 -2.04
CA GLY A 110 7.02 -7.94 -3.03
C GLY A 110 7.80 -9.26 -3.03
N LEU A 111 7.22 -10.29 -3.63
CA LEU A 111 7.82 -11.61 -3.80
C LEU A 111 7.81 -11.99 -5.27
N HIS A 112 9.00 -12.13 -5.86
CA HIS A 112 9.18 -12.73 -7.17
C HIS A 112 8.91 -14.24 -7.11
N LYS A 113 8.52 -14.85 -8.24
CA LYS A 113 8.20 -16.29 -8.33
C LYS A 113 9.37 -17.22 -7.93
N ASP A 114 10.61 -16.75 -8.04
CA ASP A 114 11.81 -17.48 -7.59
C ASP A 114 12.11 -17.33 -6.09
N GLY A 115 11.31 -16.57 -5.34
CA GLY A 115 11.49 -16.30 -3.91
C GLY A 115 12.25 -15.02 -3.60
N THR A 116 12.75 -14.28 -4.60
CA THR A 116 13.44 -13.01 -4.39
C THR A 116 12.48 -11.97 -3.83
N ARG A 117 12.88 -11.31 -2.72
CA ARG A 117 12.13 -10.17 -2.17
C ARG A 117 12.43 -8.90 -2.97
N MET A 118 11.40 -8.12 -3.24
CA MET A 118 11.45 -6.93 -4.08
C MET A 118 10.95 -5.71 -3.31
N HIS A 119 11.56 -4.55 -3.52
CA HIS A 119 10.98 -3.30 -3.04
C HIS A 119 9.93 -2.82 -4.06
N ILE A 120 8.64 -2.85 -3.69
CA ILE A 120 7.54 -2.50 -4.58
C ILE A 120 6.86 -1.22 -4.09
N MET A 121 6.84 -0.21 -4.96
CA MET A 121 5.94 0.93 -4.85
C MET A 121 4.65 0.60 -5.60
N PHE A 122 3.53 0.67 -4.91
CA PHE A 122 2.18 0.44 -5.43
C PHE A 122 1.36 1.71 -5.37
N GLN A 123 0.61 1.94 -6.43
CA GLN A 123 -0.25 3.09 -6.61
C GLN A 123 -1.62 2.63 -7.09
N ALA A 124 -2.69 3.19 -6.55
CA ALA A 124 -4.05 2.93 -7.04
C ALA A 124 -4.79 4.24 -7.31
N LYS A 125 -5.48 4.26 -8.45
CA LYS A 125 -6.41 5.32 -8.82
C LYS A 125 -7.74 4.76 -9.28
N ILE A 126 -8.78 5.59 -9.20
CA ILE A 126 -10.08 5.28 -9.79
C ILE A 126 -9.96 5.34 -11.31
N PHE A 127 -10.31 4.24 -11.99
CA PHE A 127 -10.19 4.13 -13.45
C PHE A 127 -11.50 4.46 -14.14
N GLU A 128 -12.61 3.89 -13.65
CA GLU A 128 -13.96 4.20 -14.12
C GLU A 128 -14.92 4.31 -12.93
N THR A 129 -15.97 5.08 -13.15
CA THR A 129 -17.11 5.22 -12.25
C THR A 129 -18.39 4.77 -12.96
N THR A 130 -19.43 4.45 -12.20
CA THR A 130 -20.78 4.28 -12.73
C THR A 130 -21.39 5.63 -13.14
N SER A 131 -22.59 5.61 -13.72
CA SER A 131 -23.37 6.84 -13.98
C SER A 131 -23.65 7.66 -12.73
N ASP A 132 -23.75 6.99 -11.58
CA ASP A 132 -24.01 7.59 -10.27
C ASP A 132 -22.72 8.02 -9.56
N GLU A 133 -21.60 8.11 -10.29
CA GLU A 133 -20.26 8.49 -9.80
C GLU A 133 -19.72 7.62 -8.63
N ILE A 134 -20.18 6.38 -8.54
CA ILE A 134 -19.64 5.38 -7.62
C ILE A 134 -18.48 4.64 -8.31
N ILE A 135 -17.50 4.17 -7.53
CA ILE A 135 -16.40 3.35 -8.06
C ILE A 135 -16.92 2.16 -8.87
N LYS A 136 -16.43 2.00 -10.10
CA LYS A 136 -16.67 0.81 -10.93
C LYS A 136 -15.40 -0.03 -11.05
N SER A 137 -14.28 0.61 -11.41
CA SER A 137 -12.99 -0.07 -11.54
C SER A 137 -11.84 0.78 -11.02
N ALA A 138 -10.80 0.12 -10.53
CA ALA A 138 -9.54 0.75 -10.15
C ALA A 138 -8.41 0.30 -11.07
N CYS A 139 -7.49 1.22 -11.34
CA CYS A 139 -6.23 0.95 -12.00
C CYS A 139 -5.13 1.02 -10.96
N THR A 140 -4.34 -0.04 -10.87
CA THR A 140 -3.20 -0.13 -9.96
C THR A 140 -1.90 -0.22 -10.77
N MET A 141 -0.87 0.48 -10.33
CA MET A 141 0.47 0.43 -10.88
C MET A 141 1.43 -0.04 -9.79
N MET A 142 2.23 -1.05 -10.09
CA MET A 142 3.33 -1.52 -9.27
C MET A 142 4.64 -1.15 -9.97
N THR A 143 5.60 -0.61 -9.23
CA THR A 143 6.94 -0.30 -9.72
C THR A 143 7.97 -0.96 -8.81
N HIS A 144 8.86 -1.77 -9.38
CA HIS A 144 9.99 -2.33 -8.66
C HIS A 144 11.12 -1.31 -8.61
N LEU A 145 11.60 -1.04 -7.38
CA LEU A 145 12.68 -0.11 -7.09
C LEU A 145 13.94 -0.90 -6.68
N PRO A 146 14.71 -1.45 -7.62
CA PRO A 146 15.81 -2.38 -7.32
C PRO A 146 16.99 -1.73 -6.57
N HIS A 147 17.04 -0.41 -6.52
CA HIS A 147 18.06 0.35 -5.79
C HIS A 147 17.72 0.52 -4.31
N LEU A 148 16.50 0.17 -3.89
CA LEU A 148 16.06 0.17 -2.50
C LEU A 148 15.99 -1.25 -1.96
N LYS A 149 16.28 -1.40 -0.66
CA LYS A 149 16.11 -2.69 0.02
C LYS A 149 14.61 -2.99 0.13
N PRO A 150 14.18 -4.26 0.03
CA PRO A 150 12.80 -4.63 0.35
C PRO A 150 12.43 -4.11 1.74
N PRO A 151 11.30 -3.41 1.90
CA PRO A 151 10.96 -2.77 3.15
C PRO A 151 10.56 -3.83 4.19
N ASN A 152 10.88 -3.57 5.46
CA ASN A 152 10.50 -4.41 6.59
C ASN A 152 9.07 -4.15 7.08
N ILE A 153 8.46 -3.06 6.62
CA ILE A 153 7.10 -2.64 6.95
C ILE A 153 6.36 -2.21 5.68
N VAL A 154 5.04 -2.06 5.77
CA VAL A 154 4.25 -1.39 4.75
C VAL A 154 4.14 0.09 5.10
N SER A 155 4.69 0.95 4.25
CA SER A 155 4.46 2.40 4.31
C SER A 155 3.33 2.75 3.35
N TRP A 156 2.47 3.70 3.69
CA TRP A 156 1.32 4.03 2.84
C TRP A 156 0.80 5.44 3.09
N SER A 157 0.13 5.98 2.07
CA SER A 157 -0.62 7.23 2.16
C SER A 157 -1.89 7.13 1.32
N VAL A 158 -2.93 7.81 1.78
CA VAL A 158 -4.18 7.95 1.04
C VAL A 158 -4.36 9.41 0.69
N HIS A 159 -4.73 9.68 -0.55
CA HIS A 159 -4.91 11.03 -1.08
C HIS A 159 -6.30 11.18 -1.69
N GLY A 160 -6.76 12.44 -1.76
CA GLY A 160 -7.99 12.82 -2.43
C GLY A 160 -9.02 13.43 -1.46
N PRO A 161 -9.80 14.44 -1.89
CA PRO A 161 -10.71 15.19 -1.02
C PRO A 161 -11.72 14.28 -0.29
N SER A 162 -12.15 13.21 -0.95
CA SER A 162 -13.08 12.24 -0.36
C SER A 162 -12.45 11.41 0.76
N PHE A 163 -11.12 11.34 0.84
CA PHE A 163 -10.37 10.42 1.69
C PHE A 163 -9.56 11.07 2.83
N ASP A 164 -9.60 12.39 3.01
CA ASP A 164 -8.81 13.08 4.05
C ASP A 164 -9.09 12.56 5.48
N HIS A 165 -10.34 12.18 5.75
CA HIS A 165 -10.73 11.59 7.04
C HIS A 165 -10.41 10.10 7.15
N VAL A 166 -10.20 9.43 6.01
CA VAL A 166 -9.97 7.98 5.93
C VAL A 166 -8.59 7.64 6.46
N TYR A 167 -7.58 8.47 6.19
CA TYR A 167 -6.23 8.25 6.72
C TYR A 167 -6.22 8.04 8.24
N LYS A 168 -6.85 8.94 9.00
CA LYS A 168 -6.90 8.85 10.48
C LYS A 168 -7.64 7.62 10.98
N LEU A 169 -8.67 7.18 10.26
CA LEU A 169 -9.42 5.97 10.59
C LEU A 169 -8.57 4.73 10.32
N LEU A 170 -7.91 4.68 9.16
CA LEU A 170 -7.02 3.60 8.76
C LEU A 170 -5.85 3.43 9.74
N ASP A 171 -5.11 4.50 10.03
CA ASP A 171 -3.94 4.48 10.90
C ASP A 171 -4.23 3.95 12.32
N LYS A 172 -5.40 4.31 12.87
CA LYS A 172 -5.83 3.79 14.17
C LYS A 172 -6.19 2.31 14.11
N SER A 173 -6.84 1.92 13.03
CA SER A 173 -7.49 0.62 12.88
C SER A 173 -6.56 -0.50 12.42
N ILE A 174 -5.42 -0.18 11.81
CA ILE A 174 -4.41 -1.17 11.43
C ILE A 174 -3.59 -1.53 12.67
N VAL A 175 -3.72 -2.78 13.10
CA VAL A 175 -2.97 -3.33 14.23
C VAL A 175 -2.04 -4.41 13.70
N SER A 176 -0.88 -3.99 13.18
CA SER A 176 0.12 -4.91 12.64
C SER A 176 1.53 -4.48 13.06
N PRO A 177 2.44 -5.43 13.39
CA PRO A 177 3.84 -5.09 13.62
C PRO A 177 4.52 -4.49 12.37
N ASN A 178 3.96 -4.75 11.18
CA ASN A 178 4.45 -4.29 9.89
C ASN A 178 3.84 -2.94 9.46
N HIS A 179 3.26 -2.19 10.39
CA HIS A 179 2.73 -0.82 10.20
C HIS A 179 3.38 0.14 11.21
N ILE A 180 3.73 1.35 10.78
CA ILE A 180 4.16 2.44 11.65
C ILE A 180 3.00 3.39 11.84
N ARG A 181 2.59 3.62 13.09
CA ARG A 181 1.48 4.55 13.39
C ARG A 181 1.92 6.00 13.22
N SER A 182 0.97 6.91 12.97
CA SER A 182 1.27 8.35 12.83
C SER A 182 2.08 8.89 14.01
N ARG A 183 1.73 8.50 15.24
CA ARG A 183 2.45 8.94 16.44
C ARG A 183 3.88 8.41 16.52
N GLU A 184 4.09 7.18 16.05
CA GLU A 184 5.43 6.58 15.99
C GLU A 184 6.26 7.30 14.92
N GLN A 185 5.66 7.62 13.77
CA GLN A 185 6.30 8.39 12.71
C GLN A 185 6.68 9.81 13.15
N GLU A 186 5.79 10.53 13.85
CA GLU A 186 6.09 11.85 14.43
C GLU A 186 7.33 11.80 15.34
N ILE A 187 7.42 10.78 16.21
CA ILE A 187 8.57 10.58 17.10
C ILE A 187 9.84 10.30 16.30
N LEU A 188 9.78 9.46 15.26
CA LEU A 188 10.92 9.18 14.39
C LEU A 188 11.41 10.43 13.65
N GLN A 189 10.49 11.26 13.15
CA GLN A 189 10.80 12.51 12.46
C GLN A 189 11.49 13.51 13.38
N LEU A 190 10.93 13.79 14.56
CA LEU A 190 11.55 14.70 15.52
C LEU A 190 12.92 14.19 16.00
N MET A 191 13.03 12.87 16.27
CA MET A 191 14.31 12.25 16.62
C MET A 191 15.35 12.40 15.51
N SER A 192 14.97 12.25 14.24
CA SER A 192 15.87 12.47 13.10
C SER A 192 16.30 13.93 12.93
N GLY A 193 15.47 14.88 13.39
CA GLY A 193 15.79 16.31 13.47
C GLY A 193 16.79 16.67 14.57
N GLY A 194 17.23 15.68 15.37
CA GLY A 194 18.19 15.87 16.46
C GLY A 194 17.57 16.34 17.78
N LEU A 195 16.24 16.33 17.90
CA LEU A 195 15.56 16.74 19.12
C LEU A 195 15.81 15.74 20.25
N THR A 196 16.02 16.28 21.45
CA THR A 196 16.10 15.51 22.68
C THR A 196 14.74 14.95 23.07
N MET A 197 14.72 13.96 23.98
CA MET A 197 13.47 13.39 24.50
C MET A 197 12.56 14.43 25.14
N HIS A 198 13.14 15.45 25.79
CA HIS A 198 12.39 16.54 26.39
C HIS A 198 11.75 17.44 25.33
N GLU A 199 12.52 17.87 24.32
CA GLU A 199 11.99 18.68 23.23
C GLU A 199 10.92 17.92 22.43
N MET A 200 11.11 16.62 22.20
CA MET A 200 10.08 15.77 21.59
C MET A 200 8.81 15.74 22.41
N ALA A 201 8.91 15.55 23.74
CA ALA A 201 7.77 15.51 24.63
C ALA A 201 6.99 16.83 24.62
N ASP A 202 7.70 17.96 24.64
CA ASP A 202 7.12 19.29 24.58
C ASP A 202 6.42 19.56 23.24
N ASN A 203 7.07 19.25 22.11
CA ASN A 203 6.48 19.41 20.76
C ASN A 203 5.21 18.58 20.57
N LEU A 204 5.19 17.40 21.20
CA LEU A 204 4.13 16.42 21.04
C LEU A 204 3.06 16.51 22.15
N CYS A 205 3.19 17.45 23.10
CA CYS A 205 2.32 17.63 24.26
C CYS A 205 2.08 16.33 25.07
N ILE A 206 3.14 15.55 25.31
CA ILE A 206 3.11 14.30 26.11
C ILE A 206 4.25 14.28 27.13
N SER A 207 4.26 13.28 28.02
CA SER A 207 5.35 13.13 29.00
C SER A 207 6.62 12.53 28.38
N ASN A 208 7.79 12.83 28.95
CA ASN A 208 9.06 12.19 28.59
C ASN A 208 8.96 10.66 28.66
N ARG A 209 8.28 10.13 29.68
CA ARG A 209 8.04 8.68 29.84
C ARG A 209 7.22 8.09 28.70
N THR A 210 6.28 8.85 28.14
CA THR A 210 5.50 8.43 26.97
C THR A 210 6.39 8.34 25.73
N VAL A 211 7.25 9.34 25.51
CA VAL A 211 8.23 9.33 24.40
C VAL A 211 9.21 8.16 24.55
N GLU A 212 9.75 7.96 25.75
CA GLU A 212 10.65 6.84 26.07
C GLU A 212 10.01 5.49 25.73
N LYS A 213 8.75 5.28 26.14
CA LYS A 213 8.01 4.05 25.85
C LYS A 213 7.80 3.83 24.35
N HIS A 214 7.50 4.87 23.58
CA HIS A 214 7.41 4.75 22.12
C HIS A 214 8.76 4.34 21.51
N LEU A 215 9.86 4.99 21.91
CA LEU A 215 11.19 4.66 21.41
C LEU A 215 11.65 3.25 21.82
N GLU A 216 11.34 2.80 23.04
CA GLU A 216 11.59 1.44 23.50
C GLU A 216 10.82 0.42 22.67
N ASN A 217 9.52 0.64 22.46
CA ASN A 217 8.69 -0.23 21.63
C ASN A 217 9.21 -0.31 20.19
N LEU A 218 9.57 0.82 19.58
CA LEU A 218 10.12 0.87 18.22
C LEU A 218 11.46 0.14 18.14
N ARG A 219 12.36 0.37 19.09
CA ARG A 219 13.66 -0.32 19.15
C ARG A 219 13.50 -1.83 19.28
N HIS A 220 12.62 -2.28 20.17
CA HIS A 220 12.35 -3.70 20.36
C HIS A 220 11.72 -4.32 19.10
N ARG A 221 10.70 -3.67 18.52
CA ARG A 221 10.01 -4.14 17.30
C ARG A 221 10.94 -4.30 16.11
N PHE A 222 11.88 -3.37 15.93
CA PHE A 222 12.78 -3.35 14.77
C PHE A 222 14.21 -3.79 15.10
N ASN A 223 14.40 -4.44 16.25
CA ASN A 223 15.70 -4.95 16.71
C ASN A 223 16.83 -3.89 16.63
N CYS A 224 16.52 -2.64 16.98
CA CYS A 224 17.47 -1.54 16.98
C CYS A 224 18.03 -1.35 18.39
N GLN A 225 19.35 -1.40 18.53
CA GLN A 225 20.04 -1.34 19.83
C GLN A 225 20.08 0.08 20.42
N ASN A 226 19.96 1.10 19.58
CA ASN A 226 20.03 2.50 20.00
C ASN A 226 19.25 3.42 19.03
N SER A 227 19.13 4.69 19.40
CA SER A 227 18.40 5.69 18.61
C SER A 227 19.01 5.90 17.22
N ILE A 228 20.33 5.78 17.06
CA ILE A 228 21.00 5.92 15.76
C ILE A 228 20.58 4.80 14.82
N GLN A 229 20.56 3.55 15.28
CA GLN A 229 20.06 2.42 14.50
C GLN A 229 18.58 2.59 14.17
N LEU A 230 17.78 3.13 15.09
CA LEU A 230 16.36 3.39 14.83
C LEU A 230 16.13 4.48 13.77
N VAL A 231 16.93 5.56 13.78
CA VAL A 231 16.92 6.58 12.71
C VAL A 231 17.35 5.99 11.38
N ALA A 232 18.42 5.18 11.37
CA ALA A 232 18.88 4.51 10.15
C ALA A 232 17.81 3.57 9.58
N PHE A 233 17.13 2.81 10.43
CA PHE A 233 15.97 2.01 10.05
C PHE A 233 14.86 2.88 9.43
N ALA A 234 14.46 3.97 10.09
CA ALA A 234 13.39 4.83 9.61
C ALA A 234 13.72 5.45 8.24
N LYS A 235 15.00 5.79 8.00
CA LYS A 235 15.49 6.26 6.71
C LYS A 235 15.43 5.18 5.64
N ASP A 236 15.89 3.96 5.94
CA ASP A 236 15.85 2.82 5.01
C ASP A 236 14.40 2.47 4.61
N MET A 237 13.42 2.77 5.48
CA MET A 237 11.99 2.56 5.25
C MET A 237 11.26 3.78 4.66
N GLU A 238 11.99 4.84 4.27
CA GLU A 238 11.43 6.07 3.69
C GLU A 238 10.36 6.75 4.56
N LEU A 239 10.56 6.74 5.88
CA LEU A 239 9.65 7.38 6.85
C LEU A 239 10.04 8.84 7.19
N LEU A 240 11.23 9.26 6.79
CA LEU A 240 11.89 10.52 7.14
C LEU A 240 12.09 11.43 5.94
#